data_AF-A0AAW0H882-F1
#
_entry.id   AF-A0AAW0H882-F1
#
_cell.length_a   1.000
_cell.length_b   1.000
_cell.length_c   1.000
_cell.angle_alpha   90.00
_cell.angle_beta   90.00
_cell.angle_gamma   90.00
#
_symmetry.space_group_name_H-M   'P 1'
#
loop_
_entity.id
_entity.type
_entity.pdbx_description
1 polymer ?
#
loop_
_entity_poly.entity_id
_entity_poly.type
_entity_poly.pdbx_seq_one_letter_code
_entity_poly.pdbx_strand_id
1 'polypeptide(L)'
;MSVDPKFLRNMRFAKKHNKKGLKKMQANNAKAMSARAEAIKALVKPKVVKPKVPKGPTRKLTRLALIAHPKLGKRIRSYMARGRRLQKTKPKVQAKAEASAAAQAPKGAQAPVKAP
;
A
#
# COMPACT_ATOMS: atom_id res chain seq x y z
N MET A 1 12.42 22.92 -51.15
CA MET A 1 13.91 22.91 -51.09
C MET A 1 14.42 21.85 -52.03
N SER A 2 15.18 22.23 -53.06
CA SER A 2 15.69 21.28 -54.05
C SER A 2 16.95 20.63 -53.49
N VAL A 3 16.95 19.30 -53.42
CA VAL A 3 18.10 18.52 -52.93
C VAL A 3 19.08 18.37 -54.09
N ASP A 4 20.38 18.57 -53.85
CA ASP A 4 21.42 18.46 -54.89
C ASP A 4 21.28 17.12 -55.67
N PRO A 5 21.14 17.16 -57.00
CA PRO A 5 21.03 15.96 -57.83
C PRO A 5 22.16 14.94 -57.61
N LYS A 6 23.38 15.40 -57.31
CA LYS A 6 24.52 14.51 -57.00
C LYS A 6 24.31 13.77 -55.68
N PHE A 7 23.82 14.47 -54.65
CA PHE A 7 23.46 13.86 -53.37
C PHE A 7 22.32 12.84 -53.52
N LEU A 8 21.28 13.19 -54.28
CA LEU A 8 20.13 12.30 -54.52
C LEU A 8 20.56 11.01 -55.22
N ARG A 9 21.47 11.10 -56.19
CA ARG A 9 22.03 9.95 -56.90
C ARG A 9 22.85 9.05 -55.97
N ASN A 10 23.72 9.63 -55.13
CA ASN A 10 24.50 8.88 -54.15
C ASN A 10 23.60 8.16 -53.11
N MET A 11 22.60 8.86 -52.57
CA MET A 11 21.64 8.27 -51.62
C MET A 11 20.86 7.10 -52.24
N ARG A 12 20.47 7.20 -53.52
CA ARG A 12 19.80 6.10 -54.24
C ARG A 12 20.72 4.88 -54.38
N PHE A 13 22.01 5.08 -54.65
CA PHE A 13 22.97 3.97 -54.70
C PHE A 13 23.17 3.28 -53.36
N ALA A 14 23.32 4.05 -52.28
CA ALA A 14 23.42 3.49 -50.93
C ALA A 14 22.18 2.64 -50.60
N LYS A 15 20.97 3.18 -50.83
CA LYS A 15 19.71 2.45 -50.63
C LYS A 15 19.61 1.18 -51.49
N LYS A 16 20.09 1.23 -52.73
CA LYS A 16 20.13 0.07 -53.65
C LYS A 16 21.02 -1.06 -53.13
N HIS A 17 22.14 -0.75 -52.47
CA HIS A 17 23.13 -1.73 -52.04
C HIS A 17 23.01 -2.19 -50.58
N ASN A 18 22.06 -1.67 -49.80
CA ASN A 18 21.85 -2.04 -48.39
C ASN A 18 21.70 -3.55 -48.14
N LYS A 19 21.18 -4.30 -49.11
CA LYS A 19 21.02 -5.76 -49.00
C LYS A 19 22.36 -6.50 -48.83
N LYS A 20 23.49 -5.94 -49.31
CA LYS A 20 24.82 -6.56 -49.22
C LYS A 20 25.28 -6.74 -47.76
N GLY A 21 24.84 -5.88 -46.84
CA GLY A 21 25.23 -5.92 -45.42
C GLY A 21 24.25 -6.65 -44.50
N LEU A 22 23.13 -7.16 -45.04
CA LEU A 22 22.00 -7.59 -44.22
C LEU A 22 22.34 -8.73 -43.24
N LYS A 23 23.07 -9.76 -43.69
CA LYS A 23 23.47 -10.90 -42.83
C LYS A 23 24.34 -10.46 -41.65
N LYS A 24 25.29 -9.54 -41.88
CA LYS A 24 26.17 -8.99 -40.84
C LYS A 24 25.38 -8.18 -39.82
N MET A 25 24.43 -7.37 -40.29
CA MET A 25 23.53 -6.58 -39.45
C MET A 25 22.62 -7.47 -38.59
N GLN A 26 22.05 -8.53 -39.16
CA GLN A 26 21.20 -9.46 -38.44
C GLN A 26 21.95 -10.17 -37.31
N ALA A 27 23.17 -10.65 -37.58
CA ALA A 27 24.01 -11.28 -36.56
C ALA A 27 24.39 -10.31 -35.42
N ASN A 28 24.71 -9.05 -35.75
CA ASN A 28 25.01 -8.04 -34.74
C ASN A 28 23.77 -7.71 -33.88
N ASN A 29 22.62 -7.54 -34.50
CA ASN A 29 21.36 -7.27 -33.81
C ASN A 29 20.96 -8.43 -32.88
N ALA A 30 21.16 -9.68 -33.32
CA ALA A 30 20.92 -10.85 -32.48
C ALA A 30 21.83 -10.86 -31.23
N LYS A 31 23.13 -10.57 -31.40
CA LYS A 31 24.08 -10.44 -30.28
C LYS A 31 23.71 -9.30 -29.32
N ALA A 32 23.23 -8.18 -29.85
CA ALA A 32 22.78 -7.06 -29.02
C ALA A 32 21.53 -7.41 -28.19
N MET A 33 20.58 -8.14 -28.79
CA MET A 33 19.38 -8.58 -28.09
C MET A 33 19.68 -9.65 -27.03
N SER A 34 20.58 -10.59 -27.32
CA SER A 34 21.00 -11.58 -26.31
C SER A 34 21.70 -10.92 -25.13
N ALA A 35 22.61 -9.97 -25.36
CA ALA A 35 23.27 -9.22 -24.29
C ALA A 35 22.26 -8.43 -23.42
N ARG A 36 21.25 -7.81 -24.05
CA ARG A 36 20.17 -7.12 -23.31
C ARG A 36 19.35 -8.09 -22.47
N ALA A 37 19.01 -9.26 -23.00
CA ALA A 37 18.27 -10.28 -22.27
C ALA A 37 19.05 -10.79 -21.04
N GLU A 38 20.37 -11.01 -21.18
CA GLU A 38 21.23 -11.39 -20.07
C GLU A 38 21.34 -10.30 -19.00
N ALA A 39 21.48 -9.03 -19.40
CA ALA A 39 21.51 -7.90 -18.48
C ALA A 39 20.20 -7.76 -17.69
N ILE A 40 19.05 -7.91 -18.35
CA ILE A 40 17.73 -7.90 -17.70
C ILE A 40 17.62 -9.10 -16.74
N LYS A 41 18.03 -10.30 -17.16
CA LYS A 41 18.03 -11.48 -16.29
C LYS A 41 18.91 -11.29 -15.06
N ALA A 42 20.05 -10.62 -15.20
CA ALA A 42 20.96 -10.29 -14.11
C ALA A 42 20.43 -9.18 -13.18
N LEU A 43 19.57 -8.29 -13.66
CA LEU A 43 18.85 -7.31 -12.84
C LEU A 43 17.69 -7.95 -12.08
N VAL A 44 16.90 -8.77 -12.79
CA VAL A 44 15.72 -9.48 -12.25
C VAL A 44 16.12 -10.51 -11.21
N LYS A 45 17.29 -11.14 -11.35
CA LYS A 45 17.93 -11.84 -10.24
C LYS A 45 18.54 -10.77 -9.35
N PRO A 46 17.88 -10.36 -8.24
CA PRO A 46 18.38 -9.26 -7.44
C PRO A 46 19.78 -9.63 -6.96
N LYS A 47 20.78 -8.95 -7.52
CA LYS A 47 22.15 -9.00 -7.02
C LYS A 47 22.06 -8.59 -5.55
N VAL A 48 22.59 -9.43 -4.65
CA VAL A 48 22.58 -9.34 -3.17
C VAL A 48 23.42 -8.13 -2.70
N VAL A 49 23.20 -6.97 -3.32
CA VAL A 49 23.75 -5.71 -2.90
C VAL A 49 22.78 -5.22 -1.86
N LYS A 50 23.12 -5.39 -0.57
CA LYS A 50 22.33 -4.86 0.54
C LYS A 50 22.01 -3.41 0.22
N PRO A 51 20.73 -3.07 -0.03
CA PRO A 51 20.39 -1.69 -0.28
C PRO A 51 20.67 -0.95 1.03
N LYS A 52 21.64 -0.02 1.00
CA LYS A 52 21.96 0.84 2.13
C LYS A 52 20.88 1.91 2.20
N VAL A 53 19.66 1.50 2.53
CA VAL A 53 18.52 2.40 2.56
C VAL A 53 18.63 3.27 3.81
N PRO A 54 18.67 4.60 3.69
CA PRO A 54 18.58 5.47 4.85
C PRO A 54 17.23 5.23 5.56
N LYS A 55 17.21 5.35 6.89
CA LYS A 55 15.98 5.20 7.70
C LYS A 55 14.93 6.17 7.16
N GLY A 56 13.95 5.63 6.43
CA GLY A 56 12.83 6.38 5.87
C GLY A 56 11.89 6.93 6.94
N PRO A 57 10.88 7.73 6.55
CA PRO A 57 9.91 8.30 7.48
C PRO A 57 9.29 7.20 8.34
N THR A 58 9.06 7.53 9.62
CA THR A 58 8.50 6.56 10.57
C THR A 58 7.15 6.04 10.09
N ARG A 59 6.88 4.75 10.35
CA ARG A 59 5.65 4.06 9.92
C ARG A 59 4.36 4.81 10.27
N LYS A 60 4.35 5.59 11.36
CA LYS A 60 3.20 6.40 11.78
C LYS A 60 2.91 7.55 10.82
N LEU A 61 3.92 8.29 10.38
CA LEU A 61 3.75 9.41 9.45
C LEU A 61 3.29 8.94 8.07
N THR A 62 3.90 7.86 7.55
CA THR A 62 3.49 7.25 6.28
C THR A 62 2.05 6.76 6.32
N ARG A 63 1.61 6.19 7.46
CA ARG A 63 0.22 5.76 7.66
C ARG A 63 -0.75 6.94 7.63
N LEU A 64 -0.42 8.05 8.30
CA LEU A 64 -1.26 9.24 8.30
C LEU A 64 -1.37 9.86 6.91
N ALA A 65 -0.27 9.92 6.16
CA ALA A 65 -0.26 10.40 4.78
C ALA A 65 -1.19 9.55 3.88
N LEU A 66 -1.14 8.22 4.00
CA LEU A 66 -2.04 7.32 3.27
C LEU A 66 -3.53 7.50 3.63
N ILE A 67 -3.84 7.82 4.90
CA ILE A 67 -5.20 8.09 5.36
C ILE A 67 -5.70 9.46 4.85
N ALA A 68 -4.83 10.47 4.83
CA ALA A 68 -5.13 11.79 4.30
C ALA A 68 -5.29 11.78 2.76
N HIS A 69 -4.59 10.87 2.08
CA HIS A 69 -4.57 10.83 0.62
C HIS A 69 -5.98 10.61 0.02
N PRO A 70 -6.42 11.46 -0.93
CA PRO A 70 -7.81 11.50 -1.38
C PRO A 70 -8.32 10.23 -2.08
N LYS A 71 -7.46 9.53 -2.86
CA LYS A 71 -7.85 8.32 -3.60
C LYS A 71 -7.68 7.06 -2.74
N LEU A 72 -6.45 6.78 -2.34
CA LEU A 72 -6.03 5.64 -1.52
C LEU A 72 -6.67 5.60 -0.12
N GLY A 73 -6.89 6.76 0.52
CA GLY A 73 -7.40 6.84 1.90
C GLY A 73 -8.92 6.71 2.04
N LYS A 74 -9.68 6.73 0.93
CA LYS A 74 -11.15 6.77 0.94
C LYS A 74 -11.77 5.59 1.72
N ARG A 75 -11.32 4.36 1.45
CA ARG A 75 -11.82 3.14 2.11
C ARG A 75 -11.45 3.09 3.60
N ILE A 76 -10.28 3.59 3.95
CA ILE A 76 -9.81 3.61 5.33
C ILE A 76 -10.63 4.60 6.14
N ARG A 77 -10.84 5.82 5.62
CA ARG A 77 -11.66 6.84 6.28
C ARG A 77 -13.11 6.39 6.44
N SER A 78 -13.70 5.74 5.43
CA SER A 78 -15.08 5.24 5.54
C SER A 78 -15.21 4.11 6.56
N TYR A 79 -14.22 3.20 6.64
CA TYR A 79 -14.17 2.17 7.68
C TYR A 79 -14.07 2.77 9.09
N MET A 80 -13.17 3.73 9.31
CA MET A 80 -13.04 4.41 10.60
C MET A 80 -14.32 5.15 10.99
N ALA A 81 -14.99 5.80 10.03
CA ALA A 81 -16.27 6.45 10.26
C ALA A 81 -17.38 5.45 10.63
N ARG A 82 -17.39 4.25 10.03
CA ARG A 82 -18.33 3.18 10.40
C ARG A 82 -18.05 2.64 11.79
N GLY A 83 -16.79 2.33 12.12
CA GLY A 83 -16.40 1.86 13.45
C GLY A 83 -16.82 2.84 14.54
N ARG A 84 -16.63 4.15 14.31
CA ARG A 84 -17.08 5.19 15.25
C ARG A 84 -18.59 5.31 15.40
N ARG A 85 -19.38 5.00 14.36
CA ARG A 85 -20.86 4.99 14.44
C ARG A 85 -21.36 3.74 15.15
N LEU A 86 -20.82 2.58 14.82
CA LEU A 86 -21.21 1.28 15.37
C LEU A 86 -20.85 1.13 16.85
N GLN A 87 -19.82 1.83 17.32
CA GLN A 87 -19.43 1.82 18.73
C GLN A 87 -20.40 2.59 19.65
N LYS A 88 -21.38 3.33 19.11
CA LYS A 88 -22.34 4.12 19.89
C LYS A 88 -23.53 3.34 20.45
N THR A 89 -23.70 2.06 20.10
CA THR A 89 -24.79 1.23 20.61
C THR A 89 -24.25 -0.04 21.24
N LYS A 90 -23.56 0.10 22.37
CA LYS A 90 -23.72 -0.90 23.44
C LYS A 90 -24.80 -0.34 24.35
N PRO A 91 -26.01 -0.93 24.43
CA PRO A 91 -26.95 -0.57 25.47
C PRO A 91 -26.25 -0.82 26.81
N LYS A 92 -25.95 0.26 27.51
CA LYS A 92 -25.72 0.20 28.95
C LYS A 92 -27.10 -0.09 29.52
N VAL A 93 -27.34 -1.35 29.90
CA VAL A 93 -28.52 -1.74 30.68
C VAL A 93 -28.63 -0.76 31.84
N GLN A 94 -29.69 0.04 31.86
CA GLN A 94 -30.05 0.82 33.04
C GLN A 94 -31.47 0.43 33.46
N ALA A 95 -31.51 0.01 34.73
CA ALA A 95 -32.64 0.01 35.66
C ALA A 95 -33.70 -1.10 35.51
N LYS A 96 -33.70 -2.06 36.46
CA LYS A 96 -34.60 -2.01 37.62
C LYS A 96 -34.19 -2.98 38.73
N ALA A 97 -34.19 -2.45 39.95
CA ALA A 97 -34.35 -3.07 41.27
C ALA A 97 -34.12 -4.59 41.44
N GLU A 98 -33.15 -4.93 42.28
CA GLU A 98 -33.44 -5.64 43.54
C GLU A 98 -32.23 -5.50 44.47
N ALA A 99 -32.43 -4.79 45.57
CA ALA A 99 -31.49 -4.77 46.68
C ALA A 99 -31.54 -6.16 47.34
N SER A 100 -30.68 -7.09 46.88
CA SER A 100 -30.49 -8.35 47.59
C SER A 100 -29.79 -8.04 48.90
N ALA A 101 -30.52 -8.30 49.98
CA ALA A 101 -30.13 -8.07 51.37
C ALA A 101 -28.68 -8.48 51.65
N ALA A 102 -27.83 -7.50 51.95
CA ALA A 102 -26.64 -7.73 52.73
C ALA A 102 -27.09 -8.04 54.16
N ALA A 103 -27.04 -9.32 54.50
CA ALA A 103 -27.13 -9.79 55.88
C ALA A 103 -26.05 -9.09 56.71
N GLN A 104 -26.46 -8.13 57.55
CA GLN A 104 -25.72 -7.66 58.71
C GLN A 104 -26.67 -6.87 59.61
N ALA A 105 -27.25 -7.55 60.59
CA ALA A 105 -27.92 -6.94 61.72
C ALA A 105 -26.88 -6.67 62.82
N PRO A 106 -26.71 -5.42 63.30
CA PRO A 106 -26.13 -5.17 64.59
C PRO A 106 -27.24 -4.88 65.62
N LYS A 107 -27.17 -5.63 66.72
CA LYS A 107 -27.57 -5.25 68.08
C LYS A 107 -29.05 -4.93 68.30
N GLY A 108 -29.72 -5.90 68.92
CA GLY A 108 -30.97 -5.68 69.62
C GLY A 108 -30.83 -4.69 70.76
N ALA A 109 -31.87 -3.89 70.92
CA ALA A 109 -32.23 -3.24 72.17
C ALA A 109 -33.75 -3.04 72.20
N GLN A 110 -34.33 -3.67 73.22
CA GLN A 110 -35.43 -3.18 74.07
C GLN A 110 -36.87 -3.11 73.52
N ALA A 111 -37.64 -4.01 74.14
CA ALA A 111 -39.10 -4.13 74.31
C ALA A 111 -39.95 -2.85 74.25
N PRO A 112 -41.24 -3.06 73.96
CA PRO A 112 -42.31 -2.60 74.87
C PRO A 112 -43.31 -3.74 75.19
N VAL A 113 -43.57 -4.06 76.46
CA VAL A 113 -44.56 -3.47 77.41
C VAL A 113 -46.03 -3.86 77.14
N LYS A 114 -46.64 -4.42 78.20
CA LYS A 114 -48.07 -4.64 78.57
C LYS A 114 -48.80 -5.82 77.93
N ALA A 115 -49.61 -6.60 78.67
CA ALA A 115 -50.44 -6.35 79.86
C ALA A 115 -50.65 -7.66 80.67
N PRO A 116 -51.41 -7.71 81.79
CA PRO A 116 -51.99 -6.66 82.64
C PRO A 116 -51.18 -6.35 83.92
#